data_AF-A0A4R0N8V3-F1
#
_entry.id   AF-A0A4R0N8V3-F1
#
_cell.length_a   1.000
_cell.length_b   1.000
_cell.length_c   1.000
_cell.angle_alpha   90.00
_cell.angle_beta   90.00
_cell.angle_gamma   90.00
#
_symmetry.space_group_name_H-M   'P 1'
#
loop_
_entity.id
_entity.type
_entity.pdbx_description
1 polymer ?
#
loop_
_entity_poly.entity_id
_entity_poly.type
_entity_poly.pdbx_seq_one_letter_code
_entity_poly.pdbx_strand_id
1 'polypeptide(L)'
;MDRKKKKQAAVKSAANIEHQRKVLKERFLDRIKKLITLVGGEDLLEKYSPIYFDKLYECRYPVLKAKAAPGTDIAKARIVQFNKLLLQFMDGVELTLPNGNKIPIAWYLSEGMTLSDSMSELEINGDPSRKEMKKHFAFGSHESKFHHDLQEILIDLVTETCIFLSDYNDHIYRADLSMTPYFAPFNPLNDIIIYTFKPKKETIDTSKGMRAAIRLGWVSPDFQWEHFNVKPSQLGFMTAGLDIPLELYISTHTFDRLQKRINITPGIMHQILLLTFLQREIAHRWNGNESHVDFLVSGQKVGYLVVKLHGSKLMIHTFLFLTNNDTFEGEKLGRLLSIVKEDKKYLEIDTLPTFNAYHIEKNEQLSKLFKDAGCGSLLKLGHLQEFTANQVADKDPESILHYLADAPYLNRG
;
A
#
# COMPACT_ATOMS: atom_id res chain seq x y z
N MET A 1 44.28 21.07 16.15
CA MET A 1 43.90 20.06 15.15
C MET A 1 44.54 20.41 13.82
N ASP A 2 45.44 19.55 13.35
CA ASP A 2 46.51 19.85 12.39
C ASP A 2 46.02 20.07 10.94
N ARG A 3 46.47 21.17 10.31
CA ARG A 3 46.12 21.57 8.93
C ARG A 3 46.42 20.47 7.90
N LYS A 4 47.44 19.64 8.15
CA LYS A 4 47.79 18.49 7.29
C LYS A 4 46.72 17.38 7.31
N LYS A 5 46.13 17.07 8.47
CA LYS A 5 45.07 16.06 8.59
C LYS A 5 43.77 16.50 7.90
N LYS A 6 43.40 17.79 7.97
CA LYS A 6 42.25 18.34 7.21
C LYS A 6 42.47 18.28 5.70
N LYS A 7 43.69 18.57 5.21
CA LYS A 7 44.00 18.52 3.77
C LYS A 7 43.99 17.09 3.22
N GLN A 8 44.54 16.12 3.96
CA GLN A 8 44.47 14.70 3.58
C GLN A 8 43.05 14.13 3.62
N ALA A 9 42.23 14.52 4.61
CA ALA A 9 40.82 14.12 4.67
C ALA A 9 40.01 14.70 3.49
N ALA A 10 40.26 15.96 3.11
CA ALA A 10 39.62 16.59 1.96
C ALA A 10 40.04 15.94 0.62
N VAL A 11 41.32 15.59 0.45
CA VAL A 11 41.81 14.88 -0.75
C VAL A 11 41.23 13.47 -0.86
N LYS A 12 41.17 12.71 0.25
CA LYS A 12 40.51 11.39 0.27
C LYS A 12 39.01 11.50 -0.02
N SER A 13 38.34 12.54 0.50
CA SER A 13 36.94 12.82 0.20
C SER A 13 36.73 13.16 -1.28
N ALA A 14 37.60 13.97 -1.88
CA ALA A 14 37.51 14.36 -3.29
C ALA A 14 37.75 13.17 -4.24
N ALA A 15 38.78 12.37 -4.01
CA ALA A 15 39.05 11.16 -4.78
C ALA A 15 37.90 10.15 -4.70
N ASN A 16 37.26 10.02 -3.53
CA ASN A 16 36.08 9.17 -3.36
C ASN A 16 34.86 9.69 -4.15
N ILE A 17 34.63 11.01 -4.15
CA ILE A 17 33.55 11.64 -4.93
C ILE A 17 33.78 11.46 -6.43
N GLU A 18 35.02 11.62 -6.90
CA GLU A 18 35.38 11.44 -8.30
C GLU A 18 35.21 9.98 -8.75
N HIS A 19 35.65 9.03 -7.93
CA HIS A 19 35.43 7.60 -8.18
C HIS A 19 33.92 7.27 -8.25
N GLN A 20 33.11 7.77 -7.31
CA GLN A 20 31.66 7.60 -7.34
C GLN A 20 31.01 8.20 -8.59
N ARG A 21 31.46 9.37 -9.03
CA ARG A 21 30.98 10.00 -10.28
C ARG A 21 31.32 9.14 -11.50
N LYS A 22 32.54 8.61 -11.56
CA LYS A 22 32.97 7.72 -12.65
C LYS A 22 32.13 6.45 -12.70
N VAL A 23 31.95 5.76 -11.58
CA VAL A 23 31.10 4.56 -11.49
C VAL A 23 29.65 4.86 -11.88
N LEU A 24 29.12 6.01 -11.45
CA LEU A 24 27.77 6.44 -11.82
C LEU A 24 27.65 6.70 -13.33
N LYS A 25 28.65 7.35 -13.94
CA LYS A 25 28.69 7.61 -15.38
C LYS A 25 28.77 6.31 -16.18
N GLU A 26 29.66 5.41 -15.80
CA GLU A 26 29.81 4.11 -16.46
C GLU A 26 28.50 3.31 -16.40
N ARG A 27 27.85 3.25 -15.23
CA ARG A 27 26.55 2.57 -15.07
C ARG A 27 25.44 3.20 -15.91
N PHE A 28 25.35 4.53 -15.91
CA PHE A 28 24.36 5.25 -16.72
C PHE A 28 24.55 4.96 -18.21
N LEU A 29 25.79 5.07 -18.71
CA LEU A 29 26.10 4.84 -20.11
C LEU A 29 25.89 3.38 -20.52
N ASP A 30 26.24 2.41 -19.67
CA ASP A 30 25.96 1.00 -19.91
C ASP A 30 24.45 0.75 -20.10
N ARG A 31 23.61 1.33 -19.23
CA ARG A 31 22.15 1.20 -19.33
C ARG A 31 21.57 1.90 -20.56
N ILE A 32 22.05 3.10 -20.89
CA ILE A 32 21.64 3.81 -22.11
C ILE A 32 21.95 2.97 -23.36
N LYS A 33 23.17 2.41 -23.44
CA LYS A 33 23.55 1.56 -24.59
C LYS A 33 22.65 0.33 -24.68
N LYS A 34 22.41 -0.35 -23.55
CA LYS A 34 21.47 -1.49 -23.48
C LYS A 34 20.06 -1.09 -23.93
N LEU A 35 19.56 0.07 -23.50
CA LEU A 35 18.25 0.58 -23.93
C LEU A 35 18.20 0.81 -25.44
N ILE A 36 19.22 1.41 -26.03
CA ILE A 36 19.31 1.62 -27.48
C ILE A 36 19.31 0.29 -28.23
N THR A 37 20.14 -0.67 -27.80
CA THR A 37 20.18 -2.02 -28.37
C THR A 37 18.83 -2.73 -28.25
N LEU A 38 18.14 -2.60 -27.10
CA LEU A 38 16.82 -3.19 -26.91
C LEU A 38 15.74 -2.55 -27.77
N VAL A 39 15.88 -1.28 -28.18
CA VAL A 39 14.89 -0.60 -29.02
C VAL A 39 15.11 -0.86 -30.51
N GLY A 40 16.36 -0.87 -30.98
CA GLY A 40 16.67 -0.95 -32.42
C GLY A 40 17.89 -1.76 -32.81
N GLY A 41 18.46 -2.56 -31.89
CA GLY A 41 19.63 -3.40 -32.16
C GLY A 41 20.96 -2.65 -32.13
N GLU A 42 22.05 -3.40 -32.38
CA GLU A 42 23.41 -2.86 -32.43
C GLU A 42 23.59 -1.83 -33.55
N ASP A 43 22.94 -2.04 -34.70
CA ASP A 43 22.98 -1.11 -35.84
C ASP A 43 22.48 0.29 -35.47
N LEU A 44 21.50 0.38 -34.56
CA LEU A 44 21.02 1.66 -34.05
C LEU A 44 22.05 2.29 -33.10
N LEU A 45 22.74 1.48 -32.28
CA LEU A 45 23.75 1.95 -31.34
C LEU A 45 24.96 2.57 -32.04
N GLU A 46 25.40 1.99 -33.16
CA GLU A 46 26.54 2.50 -33.95
C GLU A 46 26.31 3.91 -34.52
N LYS A 47 25.04 4.35 -34.62
CA LYS A 47 24.67 5.70 -35.09
C LYS A 47 24.95 6.79 -34.06
N TYR A 48 25.23 6.43 -32.81
CA TYR A 48 25.47 7.37 -31.71
C TYR A 48 26.96 7.71 -31.57
N SER A 49 27.28 9.00 -31.67
CA SER A 49 28.65 9.48 -31.43
C SER A 49 29.02 9.44 -29.93
N PRO A 50 30.31 9.28 -29.59
CA PRO A 50 30.79 9.40 -28.20
C PRO A 50 30.40 10.73 -27.53
N ILE A 51 30.45 11.83 -28.29
CA ILE A 51 30.09 13.18 -27.81
C ILE A 51 28.62 13.23 -27.39
N TYR A 52 27.75 12.51 -28.10
CA TYR A 52 26.33 12.46 -27.75
C TYR A 52 26.11 11.77 -26.39
N PHE A 53 26.82 10.67 -26.11
CA PHE A 53 26.75 10.00 -24.82
C PHE A 53 27.24 10.87 -23.66
N ASP A 54 28.29 11.66 -23.88
CA ASP A 54 28.75 12.62 -22.87
C ASP A 54 27.69 13.68 -22.57
N LYS A 55 27.06 14.25 -23.61
CA LYS A 55 25.96 15.20 -23.45
C LYS A 55 24.74 14.60 -22.76
N LEU A 56 24.36 13.36 -23.09
CA LEU A 56 23.28 12.65 -22.41
C LEU A 56 23.54 12.53 -20.90
N TYR A 57 24.78 12.25 -20.51
CA TYR A 57 25.12 12.17 -19.10
C TYR A 57 25.03 13.54 -18.41
N GLU A 58 25.38 14.64 -19.11
CA GLU A 58 25.28 15.99 -18.58
C GLU A 58 23.82 16.43 -18.35
N CYS A 59 22.90 16.08 -19.26
CA CYS A 59 21.48 16.42 -19.15
C CYS A 59 20.63 15.34 -18.46
N ARG A 60 21.25 14.29 -17.90
CA ARG A 60 20.51 13.18 -17.31
C ARG A 60 19.56 13.60 -16.20
N TYR A 61 18.40 12.97 -16.18
CA TYR A 61 17.54 13.05 -15.02
C TYR A 61 18.21 12.37 -13.81
N PRO A 62 18.09 12.95 -12.60
CA PRO A 62 18.46 12.24 -11.40
C PRO A 62 17.55 11.03 -11.20
N VAL A 63 17.99 10.08 -10.38
CA VAL A 63 17.14 8.96 -9.96
C VAL A 63 15.91 9.53 -9.26
N LEU A 64 14.73 9.04 -9.66
CA LEU A 64 13.45 9.39 -9.06
C LEU A 64 13.52 9.27 -7.53
N LYS A 65 13.21 10.35 -6.84
CA LYS A 65 13.28 10.41 -5.38
C LYS A 65 12.12 11.19 -4.81
N ALA A 66 11.68 10.75 -3.65
CA ALA A 66 10.69 11.46 -2.87
C ALA A 66 11.32 12.45 -1.88
N LYS A 67 10.68 13.61 -1.75
CA LYS A 67 11.04 14.70 -0.83
C LYS A 67 9.81 15.14 -0.04
N ALA A 68 10.02 15.69 1.14
CA ALA A 68 8.94 16.30 1.90
C ALA A 68 8.49 17.61 1.22
N ALA A 69 7.18 17.86 1.20
CA ALA A 69 6.64 19.13 0.76
C ALA A 69 7.12 20.28 1.66
N PRO A 70 7.35 21.49 1.10
CA PRO A 70 7.71 22.66 1.89
C PRO A 70 6.72 22.91 3.04
N GLY A 71 7.25 23.17 4.24
CA GLY A 71 6.43 23.46 5.42
C GLY A 71 5.79 22.24 6.09
N THR A 72 6.09 21.02 5.65
CA THR A 72 5.62 19.80 6.32
C THR A 72 6.64 19.27 7.34
N ASP A 73 6.14 18.71 8.45
CA ASP A 73 6.95 18.12 9.52
C ASP A 73 7.29 16.63 9.28
N ILE A 74 7.46 16.22 8.02
CA ILE A 74 7.74 14.82 7.71
C ILE A 74 9.17 14.47 8.12
N ALA A 75 9.30 13.53 9.06
CA ALA A 75 10.59 13.06 9.54
C ALA A 75 11.45 12.48 8.40
N LYS A 76 12.75 12.81 8.38
CA LYS A 76 13.71 12.31 7.38
C LYS A 76 13.71 10.78 7.28
N ALA A 77 13.57 10.08 8.40
CA ALA A 77 13.49 8.62 8.43
C ALA A 77 12.29 8.09 7.63
N ARG A 78 11.16 8.80 7.65
CA ARG A 78 9.97 8.45 6.87
C ARG A 78 10.19 8.64 5.37
N ILE A 79 10.88 9.71 4.97
CA ILE A 79 11.27 9.92 3.56
C ILE A 79 12.21 8.83 3.07
N VAL A 80 13.16 8.38 3.91
CA VAL A 80 14.04 7.25 3.58
C VAL A 80 13.22 5.96 3.43
N GLN A 81 12.27 5.71 4.33
CA GLN A 81 11.38 4.56 4.25
C GLN A 81 10.53 4.58 2.98
N PHE A 82 9.97 5.74 2.61
CA PHE A 82 9.23 5.92 1.36
C PHE A 82 10.07 5.55 0.15
N ASN A 83 11.25 6.13 0.01
CA ASN A 83 12.13 5.85 -1.12
C ASN A 83 12.55 4.37 -1.19
N LYS A 84 12.78 3.73 -0.03
CA LYS A 84 13.10 2.31 0.04
C LYS A 84 11.92 1.45 -0.43
N LEU A 85 10.71 1.74 0.04
CA LEU A 85 9.52 0.99 -0.31
C LEU A 85 9.14 1.18 -1.78
N LEU A 86 9.18 2.41 -2.29
CA LEU A 86 8.94 2.70 -3.71
C LEU A 86 9.94 1.93 -4.60
N LEU A 87 11.22 1.88 -4.22
CA LEU A 87 12.22 1.10 -4.95
C LEU A 87 11.87 -0.41 -4.95
N GLN A 88 11.44 -0.95 -3.82
CA GLN A 88 11.01 -2.35 -3.74
C GLN A 88 9.81 -2.65 -4.64
N PHE A 89 8.84 -1.74 -4.73
CA PHE A 89 7.71 -1.91 -5.66
C PHE A 89 8.14 -1.78 -7.12
N MET A 90 9.08 -0.90 -7.43
CA MET A 90 9.63 -0.77 -8.79
C MET A 90 10.47 -1.99 -9.23
N ASP A 91 11.15 -2.67 -8.31
CA ASP A 91 12.05 -3.79 -8.64
C ASP A 91 11.32 -4.97 -9.32
N GLY A 92 10.02 -5.12 -9.09
CA GLY A 92 9.17 -6.15 -9.70
C GLY A 92 8.48 -5.75 -11.01
N VAL A 93 8.67 -4.51 -11.48
CA VAL A 93 7.90 -3.95 -12.59
C VAL A 93 8.78 -3.78 -13.83
N GLU A 94 8.36 -4.42 -14.91
CA GLU A 94 8.98 -4.30 -16.23
C GLU A 94 8.04 -3.58 -17.21
N LEU A 95 8.59 -2.64 -17.97
CA LEU A 95 7.90 -2.02 -19.11
C LEU A 95 8.13 -2.85 -20.37
N THR A 96 7.07 -3.07 -21.14
CA THR A 96 7.17 -3.71 -22.46
C THR A 96 7.30 -2.65 -23.54
N LEU A 97 8.43 -2.64 -24.22
CA LEU A 97 8.70 -1.78 -25.37
C LEU A 97 7.82 -2.19 -26.57
N PRO A 98 7.61 -1.31 -27.58
CA PRO A 98 6.77 -1.63 -28.74
C PRO A 98 7.20 -2.87 -29.54
N ASN A 99 8.48 -3.23 -29.46
CA ASN A 99 9.04 -4.42 -30.12
C ASN A 99 8.98 -5.69 -29.25
N GLY A 100 8.30 -5.64 -28.10
CA GLY A 100 8.13 -6.77 -27.17
C GLY A 100 9.26 -6.97 -26.17
N ASN A 101 10.37 -6.25 -26.31
CA ASN A 101 11.46 -6.30 -25.34
C ASN A 101 11.04 -5.67 -24.01
N LYS A 102 11.61 -6.15 -22.91
CA LYS A 102 11.27 -5.70 -21.56
C LYS A 102 12.42 -4.96 -20.91
N ILE A 103 12.09 -3.96 -20.10
CA ILE A 103 13.07 -3.19 -19.33
C ILE A 103 12.56 -2.91 -17.91
N PRO A 104 13.42 -2.88 -16.89
CA PRO A 104 13.00 -2.46 -15.55
C PRO A 104 12.49 -1.02 -15.57
N ILE A 105 11.34 -0.75 -14.92
CA ILE A 105 10.77 0.60 -14.87
C ILE A 105 11.76 1.63 -14.31
N ALA A 106 12.54 1.25 -13.28
CA ALA A 106 13.53 2.12 -12.66
C ALA A 106 14.62 2.59 -13.64
N TRP A 107 14.94 1.81 -14.68
CA TRP A 107 15.88 2.23 -15.72
C TRP A 107 15.22 3.24 -16.66
N TYR A 108 13.96 2.98 -17.03
CA TYR A 108 13.25 3.90 -17.90
C TYR A 108 13.03 5.26 -17.22
N LEU A 109 12.65 5.26 -15.95
CA LEU A 109 12.40 6.45 -15.15
C LEU A 109 13.63 7.37 -14.97
N SER A 110 14.83 6.98 -15.41
CA SER A 110 15.96 7.92 -15.46
C SER A 110 16.67 7.88 -16.81
N GLU A 111 17.25 6.75 -17.17
CA GLU A 111 18.00 6.60 -18.41
C GLU A 111 17.08 6.61 -19.65
N GLY A 112 15.96 5.89 -19.60
CA GLY A 112 15.00 5.84 -20.72
C GLY A 112 14.40 7.21 -21.04
N MET A 113 13.96 7.95 -20.03
CA MET A 113 13.43 9.31 -20.21
C MET A 113 14.47 10.29 -20.73
N THR A 114 15.69 10.26 -20.18
CA THR A 114 16.77 11.13 -20.67
C THR A 114 17.00 10.90 -22.16
N LEU A 115 16.98 9.63 -22.58
CA LEU A 115 17.14 9.26 -23.98
C LEU A 115 15.93 9.69 -24.83
N SER A 116 14.71 9.41 -24.39
CA SER A 116 13.48 9.77 -25.09
C SER A 116 13.34 11.29 -25.29
N ASP A 117 13.58 12.08 -24.25
CA ASP A 117 13.52 13.54 -24.31
C ASP A 117 14.67 14.11 -25.16
N SER A 118 15.87 13.52 -25.09
CA SER A 118 16.95 13.93 -25.98
C SER A 118 16.64 13.61 -27.45
N MET A 119 15.90 12.54 -27.74
CA MET A 119 15.48 12.18 -29.09
C MET A 119 14.35 13.09 -29.61
N SER A 120 13.45 13.54 -28.75
CA SER A 120 12.40 14.48 -29.14
C SER A 120 12.99 15.83 -29.57
N GLU A 121 14.02 16.29 -28.87
CA GLU A 121 14.78 17.52 -29.15
C GLU A 121 15.83 17.38 -30.29
N LEU A 122 16.05 16.17 -30.82
CA LEU A 122 17.05 15.96 -31.86
C LEU A 122 16.64 16.65 -33.18
N GLU A 123 17.43 17.64 -33.59
CA GLU A 123 17.30 18.29 -34.89
C GLU A 123 17.69 17.34 -36.03
N ILE A 124 16.74 17.13 -36.95
CA ILE A 124 16.92 16.20 -38.07
C ILE A 124 17.81 16.81 -39.16
N ASN A 125 17.72 18.12 -39.44
CA ASN A 125 18.52 18.86 -40.44
C ASN A 125 18.83 18.11 -41.75
N GLY A 126 17.91 17.26 -42.22
CA GLY A 126 18.06 16.45 -43.42
C GLY A 126 18.93 15.17 -43.27
N ASP A 127 19.46 14.87 -42.10
CA ASP A 127 20.25 13.66 -41.79
C ASP A 127 19.31 12.42 -41.67
N PRO A 128 19.37 11.46 -42.60
CA PRO A 128 18.52 10.27 -42.58
C PRO A 128 18.75 9.40 -41.34
N SER A 129 19.99 9.37 -40.82
CA SER A 129 20.33 8.59 -39.62
C SER A 129 19.59 9.11 -38.40
N ARG A 130 19.56 10.43 -38.21
CA ARG A 130 18.83 11.09 -37.11
C ARG A 130 17.32 10.90 -37.22
N LYS A 131 16.79 10.95 -38.44
CA LYS A 131 15.37 10.70 -38.69
C LYS A 131 14.98 9.28 -38.27
N GLU A 132 15.84 8.31 -38.59
CA GLU A 132 15.65 6.92 -38.20
C GLU A 132 15.74 6.73 -36.69
N MET A 133 16.76 7.31 -36.04
CA MET A 133 16.89 7.31 -34.57
C MET A 133 15.62 7.84 -33.89
N LYS A 134 15.12 9.00 -34.34
CA LYS A 134 13.90 9.61 -33.78
C LYS A 134 12.68 8.72 -33.96
N LYS A 135 12.56 8.01 -35.10
CA LYS A 135 11.47 7.06 -35.36
C LYS A 135 11.48 5.90 -34.35
N HIS A 136 12.64 5.37 -34.00
CA HIS A 136 12.77 4.29 -33.02
C HIS A 136 12.30 4.68 -31.61
N PHE A 137 12.46 5.95 -31.23
CA PHE A 137 12.06 6.46 -29.92
C PHE A 137 10.74 7.24 -29.91
N ALA A 138 10.00 7.26 -31.03
CA ALA A 138 8.72 7.98 -31.11
C ALA A 138 7.67 7.46 -30.12
N PHE A 139 7.79 6.20 -29.68
CA PHE A 139 6.94 5.66 -28.61
C PHE A 139 7.16 6.32 -27.26
N GLY A 140 8.27 7.01 -27.03
CA GLY A 140 8.52 7.74 -25.78
C GLY A 140 7.97 9.16 -25.77
N SER A 141 7.24 9.59 -26.81
CA SER A 141 6.63 10.93 -26.81
C SER A 141 5.56 11.05 -25.72
N HIS A 142 5.38 12.25 -25.17
CA HIS A 142 4.38 12.52 -24.13
C HIS A 142 2.94 12.21 -24.56
N GLU A 143 2.67 12.21 -25.87
CA GLU A 143 1.35 11.89 -26.45
C GLU A 143 1.16 10.40 -26.71
N SER A 144 2.19 9.58 -26.52
CA SER A 144 2.13 8.15 -26.85
C SER A 144 1.34 7.36 -25.81
N LYS A 145 0.74 6.24 -26.23
CA LYS A 145 0.15 5.27 -25.31
C LYS A 145 1.17 4.78 -24.26
N PHE A 146 2.41 4.54 -24.67
CA PHE A 146 3.45 4.04 -23.77
C PHE A 146 3.75 5.04 -22.63
N HIS A 147 3.75 6.35 -22.92
CA HIS A 147 3.93 7.39 -21.90
C HIS A 147 2.75 7.45 -20.93
N HIS A 148 1.52 7.32 -21.43
CA HIS A 148 0.32 7.29 -20.59
C HIS A 148 0.31 6.04 -19.70
N ASP A 149 0.62 4.85 -20.25
CA ASP A 149 0.73 3.62 -19.48
C ASP A 149 1.78 3.75 -18.36
N LEU A 150 2.91 4.41 -18.66
CA LEU A 150 3.95 4.70 -17.66
C LEU A 150 3.48 5.64 -16.55
N GLN A 151 2.72 6.68 -16.88
CA GLN A 151 2.15 7.61 -15.91
C GLN A 151 1.20 6.88 -14.94
N GLU A 152 0.31 6.04 -15.46
CA GLU A 152 -0.61 5.23 -14.65
C GLU A 152 0.16 4.30 -13.70
N ILE A 153 1.15 3.56 -14.22
CA ILE A 153 1.99 2.67 -13.39
C ILE A 153 2.70 3.46 -12.28
N LEU A 154 3.23 4.65 -12.59
CA LEU A 154 3.91 5.47 -11.60
C LEU A 154 2.93 6.02 -10.54
N ILE A 155 1.73 6.44 -10.95
CA ILE A 155 0.66 6.88 -10.03
C ILE A 155 0.31 5.74 -9.08
N ASP A 156 0.14 4.52 -9.59
CA ASP A 156 -0.20 3.35 -8.79
C ASP A 156 0.91 3.04 -7.78
N LEU A 157 2.16 2.90 -8.22
CA LEU A 157 3.30 2.60 -7.34
C LEU A 157 3.47 3.63 -6.21
N VAL A 158 3.29 4.91 -6.53
CA VAL A 158 3.42 6.00 -5.57
C VAL A 158 2.22 6.05 -4.62
N THR A 159 1.01 5.79 -5.13
CA THR A 159 -0.21 5.71 -4.33
C THR A 159 -0.14 4.53 -3.36
N GLU A 160 0.29 3.35 -3.81
CA GLU A 160 0.54 2.18 -2.97
C GLU A 160 1.58 2.48 -1.89
N THR A 161 2.70 3.12 -2.25
CA THR A 161 3.73 3.53 -1.27
C THR A 161 3.13 4.46 -0.20
N CYS A 162 2.30 5.43 -0.60
CA CYS A 162 1.61 6.31 0.34
C CYS A 162 0.66 5.53 1.26
N ILE A 163 -0.14 4.60 0.70
CA ILE A 163 -1.07 3.77 1.47
C ILE A 163 -0.29 2.94 2.49
N PHE A 164 0.73 2.20 2.09
CA PHE A 164 1.50 1.33 3.00
C PHE A 164 2.11 2.07 4.18
N LEU A 165 2.47 3.35 4.01
CA LEU A 165 3.05 4.17 5.07
C LEU A 165 2.03 4.94 5.91
N SER A 166 0.78 4.98 5.47
CA SER A 166 -0.29 5.73 6.13
C SER A 166 -0.84 5.02 7.37
N ASP A 167 -1.23 5.80 8.37
CA ASP A 167 -1.87 5.34 9.59
C ASP A 167 -2.88 6.41 10.08
N TYR A 168 -4.15 6.05 10.21
CA TYR A 168 -5.19 6.95 10.70
C TYR A 168 -4.97 7.43 12.15
N ASN A 169 -4.21 6.69 12.95
CA ASN A 169 -3.88 7.11 14.31
C ASN A 169 -2.77 8.17 14.35
N ASP A 170 -2.01 8.31 13.26
CA ASP A 170 -0.84 9.19 13.14
C ASP A 170 -0.98 10.16 11.95
N HIS A 171 -0.64 9.71 10.73
CA HIS A 171 -0.66 10.52 9.51
C HIS A 171 -1.05 9.69 8.28
N ILE A 172 -1.82 10.29 7.38
CA ILE A 172 -2.02 9.83 6.01
C ILE A 172 -1.05 10.57 5.08
N TYR A 173 -0.51 9.86 4.10
CA TYR A 173 0.41 10.43 3.12
C TYR A 173 -0.25 10.54 1.75
N ARG A 174 0.10 11.59 1.02
CA ARG A 174 -0.25 11.77 -0.40
C ARG A 174 0.97 12.35 -1.12
N ALA A 175 1.11 12.06 -2.39
CA ALA A 175 2.22 12.53 -3.18
C ALA A 175 1.75 13.33 -4.41
N ASP A 176 2.53 14.34 -4.75
CA ASP A 176 2.43 15.11 -5.98
C ASP A 176 3.54 14.68 -6.94
N LEU A 177 3.14 14.34 -8.17
CA LEU A 177 4.00 13.88 -9.25
C LEU A 177 4.25 14.96 -10.30
N SER A 178 3.66 16.15 -10.16
CA SER A 178 3.79 17.27 -11.10
C SER A 178 5.24 17.73 -11.29
N MET A 179 6.12 17.46 -10.32
CA MET A 179 7.55 17.81 -10.38
C MET A 179 8.43 16.74 -11.04
N THR A 180 7.83 15.72 -11.64
CA THR A 180 8.53 14.69 -12.40
C THR A 180 8.45 14.98 -13.91
N PRO A 181 9.47 14.59 -14.70
CA PRO A 181 9.46 14.79 -16.14
C PRO A 181 8.29 14.10 -16.86
N TYR A 182 7.62 13.13 -16.23
CA TYR A 182 6.46 12.45 -16.82
C TYR A 182 5.23 13.34 -16.88
N PHE A 183 5.06 14.23 -15.91
CA PHE A 183 3.90 15.12 -15.79
C PHE A 183 4.23 16.57 -16.16
N ALA A 184 5.50 16.96 -16.03
CA ALA A 184 6.00 18.26 -16.47
C ALA A 184 7.25 18.07 -17.35
N PRO A 185 7.11 18.14 -18.69
CA PRO A 185 8.23 17.98 -19.61
C PRO A 185 9.42 18.87 -19.23
N PHE A 186 10.63 18.33 -19.35
CA PHE A 186 11.90 19.01 -19.05
C PHE A 186 12.11 19.44 -17.60
N ASN A 187 11.31 18.96 -16.64
CA ASN A 187 11.57 19.23 -15.23
C ASN A 187 12.81 18.46 -14.76
N PRO A 188 13.95 19.13 -14.44
CA PRO A 188 15.22 18.45 -14.20
C PRO A 188 15.30 17.78 -12.82
N LEU A 189 14.31 17.99 -11.96
CA LEU A 189 14.37 17.56 -10.57
C LEU A 189 14.04 16.08 -10.39
N ASN A 190 13.13 15.52 -11.20
CA ASN A 190 12.61 14.15 -11.08
C ASN A 190 12.22 13.79 -9.63
N ASP A 191 11.49 14.70 -8.99
CA ASP A 191 11.13 14.61 -7.57
C ASP A 191 9.64 14.26 -7.40
N ILE A 192 9.36 13.39 -6.43
CA ILE A 192 8.01 13.16 -5.89
C ILE A 192 7.87 14.00 -4.63
N ILE A 193 6.84 14.83 -4.54
CA ILE A 193 6.63 15.69 -3.36
C ILE A 193 5.60 15.07 -2.44
N ILE A 194 6.01 14.67 -1.24
CA ILE A 194 5.15 14.00 -0.25
C ILE A 194 4.55 15.03 0.71
N TYR A 195 3.25 14.94 0.89
CA TYR A 195 2.46 15.69 1.85
C TYR A 195 1.97 14.76 2.97
N THR A 196 1.71 15.35 4.13
CA THR A 196 1.18 14.64 5.30
C THR A 196 -0.11 15.27 5.78
N PHE A 197 -1.06 14.42 6.16
CA PHE A 197 -2.40 14.81 6.58
C PHE A 197 -2.69 14.14 7.91
N LYS A 198 -2.88 14.94 8.95
CA LYS A 198 -3.22 14.44 10.28
C LYS A 198 -4.74 14.30 10.42
N PRO A 199 -5.28 13.10 10.67
CA PRO A 199 -6.72 12.93 10.85
C PRO A 199 -7.20 13.71 12.08
N LYS A 200 -8.32 14.43 11.93
CA LYS A 200 -8.92 15.20 13.02
C LYS A 200 -9.64 14.24 13.98
N LYS A 201 -9.24 14.28 15.25
CA LYS A 201 -9.92 13.58 16.34
C LYS A 201 -11.02 14.49 16.89
N GLU A 202 -12.23 13.96 16.97
CA GLU A 202 -13.40 14.61 17.52
C GLU A 202 -13.96 13.79 18.67
N THR A 203 -14.79 14.42 19.51
CA THR A 203 -15.48 13.71 20.59
C THR A 203 -16.94 13.54 20.22
N ILE A 204 -17.42 12.29 20.28
CA ILE A 204 -18.81 11.93 20.00
C ILE A 204 -19.46 11.51 21.30
N ASP A 205 -20.63 12.06 21.58
CA ASP A 205 -21.48 11.61 22.68
C ASP A 205 -22.13 10.28 22.31
N THR A 206 -22.02 9.31 23.22
CA THR A 206 -22.57 7.97 23.05
C THR A 206 -23.32 7.59 24.32
N SER A 207 -24.19 6.58 24.24
CA SER A 207 -24.86 6.06 25.45
C SER A 207 -23.92 5.57 26.55
N LYS A 208 -22.64 5.34 26.24
CA LYS A 208 -21.58 4.94 27.18
C LYS A 208 -20.61 6.09 27.52
N GLY A 209 -21.03 7.33 27.29
CA GLY A 209 -20.27 8.55 27.49
C GLY A 209 -19.48 9.01 26.26
N MET A 210 -18.67 10.04 26.46
CA MET A 210 -17.88 10.68 25.41
C MET A 210 -16.77 9.77 24.86
N ARG A 211 -16.65 9.69 23.54
CA ARG A 211 -15.66 8.85 22.85
C ARG A 211 -14.87 9.65 21.81
N ALA A 212 -13.55 9.51 21.84
CA ALA A 212 -12.68 10.03 20.78
C ALA A 212 -12.83 9.20 19.50
N ALA A 213 -13.18 9.87 18.41
CA ALA A 213 -13.44 9.28 17.12
C ALA A 213 -12.85 10.11 15.98
N ILE A 214 -12.66 9.48 14.83
CA ILE A 214 -12.19 10.13 13.60
C ILE A 214 -13.29 9.96 12.55
N ARG A 215 -13.61 11.04 11.84
CA ARG A 215 -14.52 10.97 10.69
C ARG A 215 -13.81 10.26 9.55
N LEU A 216 -14.41 9.21 9.01
CA LEU A 216 -13.83 8.44 7.92
C LEU A 216 -13.80 9.27 6.63
N GLY A 217 -12.68 9.19 5.92
CA GLY A 217 -12.41 9.95 4.71
C GLY A 217 -11.03 9.65 4.17
N TRP A 218 -10.73 10.02 2.93
CA TRP A 218 -9.38 9.91 2.39
C TRP A 218 -8.93 11.22 1.78
N VAL A 219 -7.63 11.34 1.52
CA VAL A 219 -7.09 12.52 0.87
C VAL A 219 -7.27 12.37 -0.64
N SER A 220 -7.97 13.32 -1.26
CA SER A 220 -8.27 13.35 -2.69
C SER A 220 -7.04 13.70 -3.54
N PRO A 221 -7.14 13.57 -4.88
CA PRO A 221 -6.11 14.08 -5.80
C PRO A 221 -5.81 15.57 -5.62
N ASP A 222 -6.79 16.36 -5.20
CA ASP A 222 -6.66 17.81 -4.94
C ASP A 222 -6.13 18.14 -3.54
N PHE A 223 -5.57 17.15 -2.84
CA PHE A 223 -5.00 17.30 -1.50
C PHE A 223 -6.02 17.78 -0.46
N GLN A 224 -7.30 17.44 -0.64
CA GLN A 224 -8.38 17.74 0.30
C GLN A 224 -8.88 16.48 1.00
N TRP A 225 -9.37 16.64 2.23
CA TRP A 225 -10.07 15.55 2.92
C TRP A 225 -11.45 15.35 2.31
N GLU A 226 -11.65 14.21 1.66
CA GLU A 226 -12.94 13.74 1.19
C GLU A 226 -13.53 12.77 2.20
N HIS A 227 -14.63 13.18 2.83
CA HIS A 227 -15.33 12.35 3.81
C HIS A 227 -16.42 11.51 3.18
N PHE A 228 -16.60 10.30 3.71
CA PHE A 228 -17.63 9.39 3.24
C PHE A 228 -18.85 9.44 4.15
N ASN A 229 -20.03 9.51 3.53
CA ASN A 229 -21.31 9.47 4.22
C ASN A 229 -22.04 8.19 3.80
N VAL A 230 -22.74 7.56 4.75
CA VAL A 230 -23.43 6.29 4.54
C VAL A 230 -24.90 6.47 4.88
N LYS A 231 -25.80 5.95 4.04
CA LYS A 231 -27.23 5.96 4.34
C LYS A 231 -27.51 4.97 5.47
N PRO A 232 -28.22 5.37 6.54
CA PRO A 232 -28.58 4.46 7.62
C PRO A 232 -29.30 3.19 7.15
N SER A 233 -30.17 3.30 6.12
CA SER A 233 -30.88 2.14 5.57
C SER A 233 -29.97 1.07 4.97
N GLN A 234 -28.81 1.45 4.41
CA GLN A 234 -27.81 0.51 3.88
C GLN A 234 -27.20 -0.38 4.97
N LEU A 235 -27.35 0.02 6.24
CA LEU A 235 -26.88 -0.70 7.42
C LEU A 235 -28.02 -1.26 8.28
N GLY A 236 -29.27 -1.22 7.77
CA GLY A 236 -30.44 -1.78 8.44
C GLY A 236 -31.09 -0.88 9.49
N PHE A 237 -30.61 0.36 9.68
CA PHE A 237 -31.26 1.31 10.57
C PHE A 237 -32.55 1.84 9.94
N MET A 238 -33.66 1.76 10.67
CA MET A 238 -34.91 2.38 10.25
C MET A 238 -34.88 3.87 10.60
N THR A 239 -34.95 4.73 9.58
CA THR A 239 -35.11 6.18 9.78
C THR A 239 -36.58 6.54 9.65
N ALA A 240 -37.17 7.18 10.67
CA ALA A 240 -38.55 7.64 10.64
C ALA A 240 -38.80 8.78 9.62
N GLY A 241 -37.73 9.38 9.08
CA GLY A 241 -37.77 10.45 8.08
C GLY A 241 -36.97 10.11 6.83
N LEU A 242 -36.41 11.14 6.18
CA LEU A 242 -35.57 11.00 4.99
C LEU A 242 -34.29 10.20 5.31
N ASP A 243 -34.00 9.19 4.49
CA ASP A 243 -32.80 8.36 4.55
C ASP A 243 -31.59 9.10 3.93
N ILE A 244 -31.19 10.18 4.61
CA ILE A 244 -30.09 11.07 4.21
C ILE A 244 -28.77 10.41 4.60
N PRO A 245 -27.74 10.40 3.71
CA PRO A 245 -26.42 9.93 4.05
C PRO A 245 -25.84 10.66 5.28
N LEU A 246 -25.46 9.90 6.30
CA LEU A 246 -24.89 10.43 7.55
C LEU A 246 -23.38 10.28 7.57
N GLU A 247 -22.73 11.15 8.33
CA GLU A 247 -21.30 11.08 8.58
C GLU A 247 -20.94 9.79 9.32
N LEU A 248 -19.91 9.10 8.82
CA LEU A 248 -19.39 7.88 9.43
C LEU A 248 -18.10 8.16 10.21
N TYR A 249 -18.10 7.75 11.47
CA TYR A 249 -16.96 7.88 12.37
C TYR A 249 -16.46 6.52 12.84
N ILE A 250 -15.21 6.46 13.25
CA ILE A 250 -14.62 5.28 13.88
C ILE A 250 -13.96 5.68 15.20
N SER A 251 -14.19 4.88 16.25
CA SER A 251 -13.52 5.11 17.53
C SER A 251 -12.02 4.83 17.40
N THR A 252 -11.18 5.66 18.02
CA THR A 252 -9.72 5.46 18.00
C THR A 252 -9.30 4.08 18.51
N HIS A 253 -9.93 3.61 19.58
CA HIS A 253 -9.70 2.26 20.11
C HIS A 253 -10.19 1.13 19.18
N THR A 254 -11.12 1.41 18.26
CA THR A 254 -11.50 0.43 17.21
C THR A 254 -10.31 0.13 16.29
N PHE A 255 -9.52 1.14 15.91
CA PHE A 255 -8.31 0.93 15.11
C PHE A 255 -7.32 0.02 15.83
N ASP A 256 -7.08 0.27 17.12
CA ASP A 256 -6.18 -0.58 17.91
C ASP A 256 -6.66 -2.03 17.97
N ARG A 257 -7.97 -2.25 18.13
CA ARG A 257 -8.55 -3.60 18.12
C ARG A 257 -8.43 -4.27 16.77
N LEU A 258 -8.68 -3.53 15.68
CA LEU A 258 -8.55 -4.03 14.33
C LEU A 258 -7.10 -4.43 14.05
N GLN A 259 -6.14 -3.55 14.39
CA GLN A 259 -4.71 -3.80 14.25
C GLN A 259 -4.25 -5.01 15.06
N LYS A 260 -4.64 -5.11 16.33
CA LYS A 260 -4.25 -6.25 17.19
C LYS A 260 -4.79 -7.59 16.68
N ARG A 261 -6.00 -7.58 16.10
CA ARG A 261 -6.68 -8.82 15.69
C ARG A 261 -6.33 -9.27 14.29
N ILE A 262 -6.02 -8.35 13.37
CA ILE A 262 -5.69 -8.68 11.97
C ILE A 262 -4.18 -8.60 11.71
N ASN A 263 -3.49 -7.64 12.34
CA ASN A 263 -2.03 -7.43 12.29
C ASN A 263 -1.45 -7.32 10.87
N ILE A 264 -2.19 -6.74 9.93
CA ILE A 264 -1.65 -6.34 8.62
C ILE A 264 -1.16 -4.89 8.66
N THR A 265 -0.49 -4.43 7.60
CA THR A 265 -0.03 -3.05 7.47
C THR A 265 -1.19 -2.05 7.69
N PRO A 266 -1.09 -1.07 8.62
CA PRO A 266 -2.20 -0.21 9.01
C PRO A 266 -2.88 0.51 7.84
N GLY A 267 -2.12 1.08 6.92
CA GLY A 267 -2.72 1.81 5.80
C GLY A 267 -3.52 0.93 4.84
N ILE A 268 -3.08 -0.31 4.60
CA ILE A 268 -3.87 -1.31 3.83
C ILE A 268 -5.16 -1.62 4.59
N MET A 269 -5.05 -1.90 5.89
CA MET A 269 -6.21 -2.18 6.75
C MET A 269 -7.24 -1.05 6.72
N HIS A 270 -6.77 0.20 6.80
CA HIS A 270 -7.62 1.38 6.75
C HIS A 270 -8.23 1.62 5.37
N GLN A 271 -7.51 1.32 4.30
CA GLN A 271 -8.06 1.38 2.95
C GLN A 271 -9.18 0.35 2.77
N ILE A 272 -8.97 -0.89 3.21
CA ILE A 272 -10.01 -1.93 3.19
C ILE A 272 -11.24 -1.47 3.97
N LEU A 273 -11.05 -0.89 5.17
CA LEU A 273 -12.12 -0.32 5.98
C LEU A 273 -12.93 0.71 5.21
N LEU A 274 -12.28 1.65 4.53
CA LEU A 274 -12.96 2.66 3.72
C LEU A 274 -13.73 2.04 2.57
N LEU A 275 -13.09 1.13 1.82
CA LEU A 275 -13.69 0.46 0.67
C LEU A 275 -14.93 -0.34 1.06
N THR A 276 -15.00 -0.90 2.27
CA THR A 276 -16.20 -1.58 2.79
C THR A 276 -17.43 -0.67 2.78
N PHE A 277 -17.28 0.60 3.16
CA PHE A 277 -18.40 1.56 3.23
C PHE A 277 -18.66 2.32 1.93
N LEU A 278 -17.80 2.16 0.92
CA LEU A 278 -17.98 2.69 -0.42
C LEU A 278 -18.77 1.75 -1.34
N GLN A 279 -19.06 0.53 -0.88
CA GLN A 279 -19.85 -0.43 -1.65
C GLN A 279 -21.29 0.05 -1.82
N ARG A 280 -21.85 -0.21 -3.01
CA ARG A 280 -23.27 0.06 -3.29
C ARG A 280 -24.19 -0.68 -2.30
N GLU A 281 -23.86 -1.93 -2.04
CA GLU A 281 -24.52 -2.79 -1.06
C GLU A 281 -23.50 -3.20 -0.01
N ILE A 282 -23.76 -2.82 1.25
CA ILE A 282 -22.86 -3.12 2.36
C ILE A 282 -23.34 -4.41 3.02
N ALA A 283 -22.55 -5.47 2.90
CA ALA A 283 -22.85 -6.74 3.55
C ALA A 283 -22.84 -6.56 5.08
N HIS A 284 -24.00 -6.79 5.72
CA HIS A 284 -24.15 -6.61 7.15
C HIS A 284 -25.25 -7.50 7.73
N ARG A 285 -25.26 -7.60 9.07
CA ARG A 285 -26.37 -8.17 9.84
C ARG A 285 -26.88 -7.15 10.83
N TRP A 286 -28.18 -6.87 10.77
CA TRP A 286 -28.87 -6.00 11.70
C TRP A 286 -29.48 -6.81 12.85
N ASN A 287 -29.32 -6.33 14.10
CA ASN A 287 -29.87 -6.99 15.29
C ASN A 287 -30.94 -6.16 16.04
N GLY A 288 -31.41 -5.06 15.44
CA GLY A 288 -32.38 -4.16 16.06
C GLY A 288 -31.78 -2.92 16.73
N ASN A 289 -30.48 -2.91 17.04
CA ASN A 289 -29.81 -1.76 17.67
C ASN A 289 -28.46 -1.40 17.03
N GLU A 290 -27.75 -2.39 16.49
CA GLU A 290 -26.45 -2.22 15.86
C GLU A 290 -26.35 -3.06 14.59
N SER A 291 -25.53 -2.56 13.66
CA SER A 291 -25.23 -3.23 12.41
C SER A 291 -23.85 -3.87 12.50
N HIS A 292 -23.79 -5.17 12.22
CA HIS A 292 -22.56 -5.94 12.15
C HIS A 292 -22.14 -6.03 10.69
N VAL A 293 -21.30 -5.10 10.27
CA VAL A 293 -20.83 -5.00 8.88
C VAL A 293 -19.70 -5.98 8.65
N ASP A 294 -19.79 -6.80 7.61
CA ASP A 294 -18.74 -7.76 7.27
C ASP A 294 -17.45 -7.01 6.92
N PHE A 295 -16.35 -7.39 7.58
CA PHE A 295 -15.00 -6.92 7.25
C PHE A 295 -14.27 -8.03 6.49
N LEU A 296 -13.90 -7.74 5.25
CA LEU A 296 -13.28 -8.71 4.34
C LEU A 296 -11.84 -8.34 4.06
N VAL A 297 -10.94 -9.31 4.17
CA VAL A 297 -9.53 -9.19 3.76
C VAL A 297 -9.27 -10.26 2.71
N SER A 298 -8.68 -9.88 1.58
CA SER A 298 -8.45 -10.80 0.44
C SER A 298 -9.73 -11.55 0.00
N GLY A 299 -10.88 -10.85 0.05
CA GLY A 299 -12.20 -11.42 -0.27
C GLY A 299 -12.76 -12.41 0.75
N GLN A 300 -12.08 -12.64 1.88
CA GLN A 300 -12.53 -13.53 2.94
C GLN A 300 -13.00 -12.72 4.15
N LYS A 301 -14.16 -13.08 4.69
CA LYS A 301 -14.67 -12.48 5.93
C LYS A 301 -13.74 -12.82 7.09
N VAL A 302 -13.26 -11.80 7.82
CA VAL A 302 -12.41 -11.95 9.01
C VAL A 302 -13.09 -11.53 10.30
N GLY A 303 -14.20 -10.79 10.19
CA GLY A 303 -14.96 -10.35 11.35
C GLY A 303 -15.99 -9.29 11.00
N TYR A 304 -16.41 -8.56 12.02
CA TYR A 304 -17.46 -7.55 11.95
C TYR A 304 -17.01 -6.20 12.45
N LEU A 305 -17.37 -5.14 11.74
CA LEU A 305 -17.34 -3.76 12.23
C LEU A 305 -18.70 -3.45 12.83
N VAL A 306 -18.74 -3.18 14.15
CA VAL A 306 -19.99 -2.91 14.86
C VAL A 306 -20.33 -1.43 14.75
N VAL A 307 -21.36 -1.12 13.97
CA VAL A 307 -21.83 0.24 13.70
C VAL A 307 -23.08 0.54 14.53
N LYS A 308 -23.12 1.74 15.12
CA LYS A 308 -24.27 2.27 15.86
C LYS A 308 -24.61 3.67 15.40
N LEU A 309 -25.90 4.00 15.48
CA LEU A 309 -26.41 5.35 15.28
C LEU A 309 -26.42 6.12 16.61
N HIS A 310 -25.80 7.29 16.65
CA HIS A 310 -25.80 8.21 17.80
C HIS A 310 -26.30 9.58 17.33
N GLY A 311 -27.58 9.87 17.60
CA GLY A 311 -28.23 11.05 17.02
C GLY A 311 -28.21 10.99 15.50
N SER A 312 -27.51 11.93 14.87
CA SER A 312 -27.33 12.03 13.41
C SER A 312 -25.96 11.54 12.92
N LYS A 313 -25.23 10.75 13.72
CA LYS A 313 -23.89 10.25 13.37
C LYS A 313 -23.84 8.72 13.40
N LEU A 314 -23.24 8.11 12.39
CA LEU A 314 -22.90 6.69 12.41
C LEU A 314 -21.51 6.52 13.02
N MET A 315 -21.34 5.53 13.89
CA MET A 315 -20.07 5.29 14.57
C MET A 315 -19.72 3.81 14.61
N ILE A 316 -18.50 3.47 14.19
CA ILE A 316 -17.90 2.14 14.35
C ILE A 316 -17.28 2.04 15.74
N HIS A 317 -17.93 1.27 16.61
CA HIS A 317 -17.61 1.15 18.04
C HIS A 317 -16.49 0.16 18.34
N THR A 318 -16.40 -0.91 17.56
CA THR A 318 -15.40 -1.95 17.75
C THR A 318 -15.30 -2.82 16.50
N PHE A 319 -14.21 -3.56 16.40
CA PHE A 319 -14.06 -4.71 15.52
C PHE A 319 -14.22 -6.01 16.31
N LEU A 320 -14.96 -6.98 15.77
CA LEU A 320 -15.15 -8.32 16.31
C LEU A 320 -14.60 -9.35 15.32
N PHE A 321 -13.43 -9.92 15.61
CA PHE A 321 -12.91 -11.10 14.91
C PHE A 321 -13.89 -12.28 14.96
N LEU A 322 -13.95 -13.10 13.91
CA LEU A 322 -15.01 -14.13 13.73
C LEU A 322 -15.15 -15.12 14.87
N THR A 323 -14.09 -15.46 15.58
CA THR A 323 -14.15 -16.46 16.66
C THR A 323 -14.60 -15.85 18.00
N ASN A 324 -14.73 -14.52 18.13
CA ASN A 324 -15.16 -13.86 19.37
C ASN A 324 -16.56 -14.28 19.82
N ASN A 325 -16.83 -14.28 21.13
CA ASN A 325 -18.15 -14.65 21.64
C ASN A 325 -19.30 -13.74 21.20
N ASP A 326 -19.03 -12.50 20.81
CA ASP A 326 -20.05 -11.54 20.39
C ASP A 326 -20.37 -11.64 18.88
N THR A 327 -19.90 -12.70 18.21
CA THR A 327 -20.21 -13.01 16.80
C THR A 327 -21.01 -14.30 16.71
N PHE A 328 -21.79 -14.44 15.64
CA PHE A 328 -22.59 -15.65 15.40
C PHE A 328 -21.72 -16.91 15.27
N GLU A 329 -20.61 -16.78 14.55
CA GLU A 329 -19.65 -17.86 14.34
C GLU A 329 -18.93 -18.24 15.63
N GLY A 330 -18.55 -17.26 16.44
CA GLY A 330 -17.89 -17.50 17.71
C GLY A 330 -18.83 -18.08 18.76
N GLU A 331 -20.10 -17.66 18.83
CA GLU A 331 -21.09 -18.33 19.68
C GLU A 331 -21.28 -19.79 19.28
N LYS A 332 -21.35 -20.07 17.97
CA LYS A 332 -21.48 -21.43 17.46
C LYS A 332 -20.24 -22.26 17.80
N LEU A 333 -19.04 -21.70 17.62
CA LEU A 333 -17.78 -22.34 18.02
C LEU A 333 -17.76 -22.68 19.52
N GLY A 334 -18.17 -21.72 20.37
CA GLY A 334 -18.25 -21.93 21.81
C GLY A 334 -19.20 -23.05 22.19
N ARG A 335 -20.35 -23.16 21.50
CA ARG A 335 -21.30 -24.27 21.70
C ARG A 335 -20.76 -25.63 21.25
N LEU A 336 -20.03 -25.68 20.13
CA LEU A 336 -19.44 -26.93 19.62
C LEU A 336 -18.32 -27.45 20.53
N LEU A 337 -17.49 -26.56 21.06
CA LEU A 337 -16.33 -26.90 21.86
C LEU A 337 -16.55 -26.84 23.37
N SER A 338 -17.71 -26.32 23.82
CA SER A 338 -17.97 -25.99 25.23
C SER A 338 -16.93 -25.02 25.83
N ILE A 339 -16.40 -24.10 25.03
CA ILE A 339 -15.42 -23.09 25.46
C ILE A 339 -16.04 -21.70 25.61
N VAL A 340 -15.51 -20.93 26.57
CA VAL A 340 -15.91 -19.56 26.89
C VAL A 340 -14.93 -18.52 26.34
N LYS A 341 -15.11 -17.25 26.71
CA LYS A 341 -14.31 -16.12 26.19
C LYS A 341 -12.85 -16.24 26.60
N GLU A 342 -12.64 -16.64 27.85
CA GLU A 342 -11.34 -16.78 28.50
C GLU A 342 -10.52 -17.86 27.79
N ASP A 343 -11.13 -18.98 27.43
CA ASP A 343 -10.49 -20.05 26.67
C ASP A 343 -10.02 -19.56 25.30
N LYS A 344 -10.87 -18.84 24.56
CA LYS A 344 -10.50 -18.34 23.22
C LYS A 344 -9.36 -17.35 23.25
N LYS A 345 -9.29 -16.52 24.30
CA LYS A 345 -8.17 -15.62 24.55
C LYS A 345 -6.92 -16.39 24.96
N TYR A 346 -7.05 -17.41 25.80
CA TYR A 346 -5.95 -18.27 26.23
C TYR A 346 -5.33 -19.01 25.04
N LEU A 347 -6.17 -19.56 24.17
CA LEU A 347 -5.78 -20.18 22.90
C LEU A 347 -5.38 -19.16 21.83
N GLU A 348 -5.64 -17.86 22.08
CA GLU A 348 -5.39 -16.75 21.15
C GLU A 348 -6.00 -16.93 19.74
N ILE A 349 -7.03 -17.78 19.62
CA ILE A 349 -7.75 -17.99 18.37
C ILE A 349 -8.68 -16.81 18.02
N ASP A 350 -8.67 -15.75 18.83
CA ASP A 350 -9.38 -14.48 18.61
C ASP A 350 -8.56 -13.44 17.80
N THR A 351 -7.42 -13.87 17.24
CA THR A 351 -6.57 -13.09 16.34
C THR A 351 -6.17 -13.89 15.12
N LEU A 352 -6.05 -13.23 13.96
CA LEU A 352 -5.63 -13.84 12.70
C LEU A 352 -4.17 -14.34 12.72
N PRO A 353 -3.18 -13.61 13.28
CA PRO A 353 -1.80 -14.08 13.29
C PRO A 353 -1.64 -15.41 14.03
N THR A 354 -2.21 -15.51 15.22
CA THR A 354 -2.14 -16.74 16.00
C THR A 354 -2.97 -17.85 15.36
N PHE A 355 -4.15 -17.53 14.81
CA PHE A 355 -4.94 -18.50 14.04
C PHE A 355 -4.14 -19.12 12.89
N ASN A 356 -3.41 -18.30 12.12
CA ASN A 356 -2.55 -18.77 11.04
C ASN A 356 -1.32 -19.53 11.55
N ALA A 357 -0.74 -19.13 12.69
CA ALA A 357 0.43 -19.78 13.28
C ALA A 357 0.17 -21.24 13.70
N TYR A 358 -1.09 -21.59 13.98
CA TYR A 358 -1.49 -22.97 14.30
C TYR A 358 -1.62 -23.88 13.06
N HIS A 359 -1.58 -23.34 11.83
CA HIS A 359 -1.77 -24.11 10.60
C HIS A 359 -3.04 -24.99 10.64
N ILE A 360 -4.14 -24.44 11.16
CA ILE A 360 -5.42 -25.13 11.40
C ILE A 360 -5.94 -25.79 10.12
N GLU A 361 -5.65 -25.21 8.96
CA GLU A 361 -6.03 -25.74 7.65
C GLU A 361 -5.42 -27.12 7.35
N LYS A 362 -4.26 -27.44 7.93
CA LYS A 362 -3.56 -28.73 7.75
C LYS A 362 -4.07 -29.82 8.67
N ASN A 363 -4.77 -29.47 9.75
CA ASN A 363 -5.39 -30.43 10.66
C ASN A 363 -6.86 -30.66 10.25
N GLU A 364 -7.18 -31.85 9.74
CA GLU A 364 -8.51 -32.14 9.20
C GLU A 364 -9.64 -31.95 10.22
N GLN A 365 -9.41 -32.35 11.47
CA GLN A 365 -10.42 -32.29 12.54
C GLN A 365 -10.71 -30.83 12.93
N LEU A 366 -9.67 -30.02 13.16
CA LEU A 366 -9.82 -28.59 13.45
C LEU A 366 -10.37 -27.82 12.24
N SER A 367 -9.88 -28.10 11.03
CA SER A 367 -10.37 -27.49 9.78
C SER A 367 -11.89 -27.71 9.62
N LYS A 368 -12.37 -28.94 9.84
CA LYS A 368 -13.80 -29.27 9.81
C LYS A 368 -14.59 -28.52 10.88
N LEU A 369 -14.09 -28.52 12.12
CA LEU A 369 -14.70 -27.79 13.24
C LEU A 369 -14.89 -26.29 12.94
N PHE A 370 -13.86 -25.61 12.45
CA PHE A 370 -13.95 -24.18 12.15
C PHE A 370 -14.87 -23.89 10.94
N LYS A 371 -14.93 -24.79 9.96
CA LYS A 371 -15.93 -24.71 8.87
C LYS A 371 -17.34 -24.86 9.40
N ASP A 372 -17.58 -25.86 10.26
CA ASP A 372 -18.89 -26.11 10.87
C ASP A 372 -19.32 -24.94 11.77
N ALA A 373 -18.38 -24.28 12.45
CA ALA A 373 -18.64 -23.07 13.22
C ALA A 373 -18.93 -21.81 12.35
N GLY A 374 -18.66 -21.86 11.04
CA GLY A 374 -18.81 -20.73 10.12
C GLY A 374 -17.56 -19.84 9.98
N CYS A 375 -16.44 -20.23 10.59
CA CYS A 375 -15.14 -19.55 10.53
C CYS A 375 -14.25 -20.01 9.36
N GLY A 376 -14.77 -20.83 8.44
CA GLY A 376 -13.97 -21.46 7.37
C GLY A 376 -13.26 -20.47 6.42
N SER A 377 -13.69 -19.21 6.37
CA SER A 377 -13.02 -18.14 5.63
C SER A 377 -11.61 -17.85 6.14
N LEU A 378 -11.37 -18.00 7.45
CA LEU A 378 -10.06 -17.74 8.06
C LEU A 378 -8.99 -18.74 7.58
N LEU A 379 -9.39 -19.98 7.26
CA LEU A 379 -8.48 -21.03 6.77
C LEU A 379 -7.85 -20.70 5.41
N LYS A 380 -8.38 -19.70 4.70
CA LYS A 380 -7.91 -19.27 3.38
C LYS A 380 -6.97 -18.06 3.44
N LEU A 381 -6.52 -17.67 4.63
CA LEU A 381 -5.78 -16.44 4.87
C LEU A 381 -4.33 -16.65 5.33
N GLY A 382 -3.80 -17.86 5.19
CA GLY A 382 -2.40 -18.16 5.53
C GLY A 382 -1.39 -17.32 4.74
N HIS A 383 -1.69 -16.97 3.49
CA HIS A 383 -0.83 -16.13 2.64
C HIS A 383 -0.65 -14.70 3.15
N LEU A 384 -1.51 -14.22 4.05
CA LEU A 384 -1.41 -12.86 4.59
C LEU A 384 -0.19 -12.65 5.49
N GLN A 385 0.54 -13.71 5.86
CA GLN A 385 1.80 -13.60 6.63
C GLN A 385 2.79 -12.61 6.00
N GLU A 386 2.83 -12.51 4.66
CA GLU A 386 3.69 -11.57 3.92
C GLU A 386 3.37 -10.09 4.17
N PHE A 387 2.13 -9.79 4.57
CA PHE A 387 1.63 -8.43 4.80
C PHE A 387 1.53 -8.07 6.30
N THR A 388 2.03 -8.96 7.18
CA THR A 388 1.93 -8.76 8.62
C THR A 388 2.85 -7.65 9.12
N ALA A 389 2.34 -6.84 10.05
CA ALA A 389 3.13 -5.78 10.68
C ALA A 389 4.17 -6.34 11.67
N ASN A 390 3.87 -7.49 12.28
CA ASN A 390 4.74 -8.19 13.22
C ASN A 390 4.71 -9.69 12.96
N GLN A 391 5.88 -10.35 12.98
CA GLN A 391 5.97 -11.80 12.85
C GLN A 391 5.50 -12.50 14.13
N VAL A 392 4.84 -13.64 13.96
CA VAL A 392 4.41 -14.54 15.04
C VAL A 392 5.04 -15.89 14.78
N ALA A 393 5.64 -16.50 15.81
CA ALA A 393 6.24 -17.83 15.70
C ALA A 393 5.15 -18.90 15.48
N ASP A 394 5.49 -19.92 14.70
CA ASP A 394 4.61 -21.07 14.50
C ASP A 394 4.24 -21.73 15.84
N LYS A 395 3.00 -22.21 15.93
CA LYS A 395 2.45 -22.90 17.09
C LYS A 395 2.02 -24.31 16.71
N ASP A 396 2.11 -25.22 17.67
CA ASP A 396 1.71 -26.61 17.47
C ASP A 396 0.17 -26.75 17.52
N PRO A 397 -0.51 -27.18 16.44
CA PRO A 397 -1.96 -27.42 16.46
C PRO A 397 -2.38 -28.50 17.46
N GLU A 398 -1.51 -29.45 17.80
CA GLU A 398 -1.82 -30.49 18.78
C GLU A 398 -2.05 -29.90 20.18
N SER A 399 -1.47 -28.73 20.48
CA SER A 399 -1.75 -28.03 21.75
C SER A 399 -3.22 -27.59 21.87
N ILE A 400 -3.85 -27.20 20.76
CA ILE A 400 -5.29 -26.88 20.73
C ILE A 400 -6.09 -28.16 20.93
N LEU A 401 -5.74 -29.24 20.22
CA LEU A 401 -6.45 -30.52 20.34
C LEU A 401 -6.35 -31.08 21.75
N HIS A 402 -5.17 -31.02 22.38
CA HIS A 402 -4.98 -31.44 23.76
C HIS A 402 -5.81 -30.59 24.73
N TYR A 403 -5.88 -29.27 24.53
CA TYR A 403 -6.74 -28.41 25.36
C TYR A 403 -8.23 -28.75 25.20
N LEU A 404 -8.62 -29.14 23.99
CA LEU A 404 -10.00 -29.43 23.61
C LEU A 404 -10.35 -30.92 23.71
N ALA A 405 -9.49 -31.79 24.27
CA ALA A 405 -9.66 -33.24 24.22
C ALA A 405 -11.01 -33.71 24.79
N ASP A 406 -11.54 -33.01 25.79
CA ASP A 406 -12.84 -33.32 26.42
C ASP A 406 -14.04 -32.71 25.67
N ALA A 407 -13.82 -31.95 24.59
CA ALA A 407 -14.87 -31.27 23.86
C ALA A 407 -15.85 -32.28 23.22
N PRO A 408 -17.18 -32.13 23.43
CA PRO A 408 -18.18 -33.07 22.91
C PRO A 408 -18.13 -33.26 21.40
N TYR A 409 -17.68 -32.24 20.65
CA TYR A 409 -17.55 -32.31 19.21
C TYR A 409 -16.39 -33.21 18.76
N LEU A 410 -15.27 -33.22 19.47
CA LEU A 410 -14.08 -34.00 19.11
C LEU A 410 -14.21 -35.48 19.50
N ASN A 411 -15.08 -35.78 20.47
CA ASN A 411 -15.37 -37.14 20.94
C ASN A 411 -16.49 -37.86 20.16
N ARG A 412 -17.05 -37.23 19.12
CA ARG A 412 -18.01 -37.84 18.18
C ARG A 412 -17.27 -38.40 16.97
N GLY A 413 -16.39 -39.37 17.23
CA GLY A 413 -15.71 -40.18 16.21
C GLY A 413 -16.54 -41.42 15.87
#